data_AF-A0A3D4XC50-F1
#
_entry.id   AF-A0A3D4XC50-F1
#
_cell.length_a   1.000
_cell.length_b   1.000
_cell.length_c   1.000
_cell.angle_alpha   90.00
_cell.angle_beta   90.00
_cell.angle_gamma   90.00
#
_symmetry.space_group_name_H-M   'P 1'
#
loop_
_entity.id
_entity.type
_entity.pdbx_description
1 polymer ?
#
loop_
_entity_poly.entity_id
_entity_poly.type
_entity_poly.pdbx_seq_one_letter_code
_entity_poly.pdbx_strand_id
1 'polypeptide(L)'
;MKELFLIEKKHRTHNAATAIQRGQTACTNGCRNSCHSVEFEPSATALEKEGAGHVVASLGVDSGYVPYTSFSAKTSYMKDHPEVIQSFTNALQKGMDYVAAHTPEEIAAVIAPQFEDTDADTLTTIIKRYYDQDTWKKDLIFSEDSFTLLQDILESAGELSSRVPYGDLVDTAYAEKAAK
;
A
#
# COMPACT_ATOMS: atom_id res chain seq x y z
N MET A 1 -5.68 2.23 1.25
CA MET A 1 -4.35 1.76 1.68
C MET A 1 -4.64 0.68 2.69
N LYS A 2 -4.43 -0.63 2.41
CA LYS A 2 -4.65 -1.72 3.40
C LYS A 2 -3.34 -2.35 3.91
N GLU A 3 -2.21 -1.80 3.47
CA GLU A 3 -0.86 -2.36 3.52
C GLU A 3 -0.04 -1.96 4.78
N LEU A 4 -0.62 -1.18 5.68
CA LEU A 4 0.06 -0.68 6.87
C LEU A 4 -0.30 -1.53 8.09
N PHE A 5 0.68 -2.27 8.65
CA PHE A 5 0.44 -3.19 9.76
C PHE A 5 0.93 -2.63 11.09
N LEU A 6 0.08 -2.74 12.12
CA LEU A 6 0.49 -2.58 13.50
C LEU A 6 1.01 -3.92 14.02
N ILE A 7 2.27 -3.95 14.44
CA ILE A 7 2.94 -5.14 14.97
C ILE A 7 3.14 -4.98 16.47
N GLU A 8 2.70 -5.96 17.26
CA GLU A 8 3.14 -6.08 18.66
C GLU A 8 4.47 -6.85 18.70
N LYS A 9 5.52 -6.19 19.19
CA LYS A 9 6.85 -6.78 19.35
C LYS A 9 6.93 -7.53 20.67
N LYS A 10 7.50 -8.74 20.64
CA LYS A 10 7.84 -9.45 21.88
C LYS A 10 8.98 -8.73 22.60
N HIS A 11 8.87 -8.63 23.92
CA HIS A 11 9.86 -7.96 24.75
C HIS A 11 11.23 -8.66 24.61
N ARG A 12 12.19 -8.02 23.94
CA ARG A 12 13.61 -8.41 23.99
C ARG A 12 14.37 -7.40 24.83
N THR A 13 14.98 -7.87 25.91
CA THR A 13 15.76 -7.07 26.87
C THR A 13 17.13 -6.69 26.31
N HIS A 14 17.25 -5.97 25.18
CA HIS A 14 18.57 -5.51 24.68
C HIS A 14 18.59 -4.00 24.37
N ASN A 15 19.74 -3.38 24.67
CA ASN A 15 20.00 -1.94 24.79
C ASN A 15 19.42 -1.05 23.66
N ALA A 16 18.82 0.06 24.07
CA ALA A 16 18.11 1.06 23.26
C ALA A 16 18.95 1.76 22.17
N ALA A 17 20.27 1.53 22.10
CA ALA A 17 21.16 2.25 21.17
C ALA A 17 21.06 1.76 19.71
N THR A 18 20.57 0.54 19.46
CA THR A 18 20.59 -0.07 18.11
C THR A 18 19.31 0.16 17.30
N ALA A 19 18.25 0.70 17.90
CA ALA A 19 16.93 0.81 17.27
C ALA A 19 16.79 2.00 16.30
N ILE A 20 17.54 3.09 16.52
CA ILE A 20 17.41 4.34 15.75
C ILE A 20 17.96 4.20 14.32
N GLN A 21 18.84 3.22 14.07
CA GLN A 21 19.53 3.08 12.79
C GLN A 21 18.76 2.28 11.72
N ARG A 22 17.57 1.73 12.05
CA ARG A 22 16.77 0.83 11.17
C ARG A 22 15.36 1.34 10.86
N GLY A 23 15.11 2.65 10.92
CA GLY A 23 13.80 3.23 10.54
C GLY A 23 12.64 2.87 11.48
N GLN A 24 12.92 2.40 12.70
CA GLN A 24 11.89 2.08 13.70
C GLN A 24 11.61 3.32 14.56
N THR A 25 10.39 3.84 14.51
CA THR A 25 9.84 4.82 15.48
C THR A 25 8.53 4.23 16.03
N ALA A 26 8.14 4.30 17.30
CA ALA A 26 8.66 4.99 18.48
C ALA A 26 8.46 4.10 19.72
N CYS A 27 9.52 3.82 20.49
CA CYS A 27 9.34 3.44 21.89
C CYS A 27 9.08 4.73 22.67
N THR A 28 7.82 5.07 22.94
CA THR A 28 7.53 6.12 23.92
C THR A 28 7.95 5.59 25.28
N ASN A 29 8.80 6.36 25.98
CA ASN A 29 9.47 6.02 27.25
C ASN A 29 8.48 5.91 28.45
N GLY A 30 7.39 5.19 28.29
CA GLY A 30 6.33 5.02 29.29
C GLY A 30 5.52 3.71 29.19
N CYS A 31 5.57 2.97 28.08
CA CYS A 31 4.81 1.72 27.96
C CYS A 31 5.51 0.56 28.66
N ARG A 32 5.19 0.34 29.94
CA ARG A 32 5.67 -0.81 30.72
C ARG A 32 5.06 -2.15 30.30
N ASN A 33 4.07 -2.18 29.40
CA ASN A 33 3.47 -3.40 28.86
C ASN A 33 3.17 -3.15 27.36
N SER A 34 3.71 -4.00 26.48
CA SER A 34 3.68 -4.00 25.00
C SER A 34 4.38 -2.85 24.26
N CYS A 35 5.29 -3.20 23.35
CA CYS A 35 5.89 -2.29 22.36
C CYS A 35 5.24 -2.56 21.00
N HIS A 36 4.75 -1.51 20.33
CA HIS A 36 4.20 -1.62 19.00
C HIS A 36 5.08 -0.89 17.98
N SER A 37 5.14 -1.41 16.75
CA SER A 37 5.71 -0.71 15.59
C SER A 37 4.75 -0.77 14.41
N VAL A 38 4.93 0.15 13.48
CA VAL A 38 4.21 0.14 12.20
C VAL A 38 5.17 -0.38 11.14
N GLU A 39 4.75 -1.39 10.38
CA GLU A 39 5.60 -2.08 9.40
C GLU A 39 4.84 -2.29 8.07
N PHE A 40 5.61 -2.39 6.99
CA PHE A 40 5.17 -2.83 5.67
C PHE A 40 5.70 -4.24 5.38
N GLU A 41 5.20 -4.92 4.35
CA GLU A 41 5.86 -6.13 3.84
C GLU A 41 7.16 -5.77 3.11
N PRO A 42 8.16 -6.67 3.09
CA PRO A 42 8.20 -7.99 3.72
C PRO A 42 8.56 -7.97 5.21
N SER A 43 8.80 -6.79 5.81
CA SER A 43 9.26 -6.65 7.19
C SER A 43 8.26 -7.21 8.21
N ALA A 44 6.96 -7.02 7.98
CA ALA A 44 5.91 -7.59 8.82
C ALA A 44 5.99 -9.13 8.86
N THR A 45 6.04 -9.79 7.69
CA THR A 45 6.19 -11.25 7.60
C THR A 45 7.51 -11.74 8.18
N ALA A 46 8.62 -11.03 7.98
CA ALA A 46 9.92 -11.38 8.56
C ALA A 46 9.86 -11.42 10.10
N LEU A 47 9.23 -10.43 10.74
CA LEU A 47 9.09 -10.38 12.20
C LEU A 47 8.24 -11.52 12.76
N GLU A 48 7.19 -11.93 12.03
CA GLU A 48 6.37 -13.08 12.39
C GLU A 48 7.16 -14.38 12.28
N LYS A 49 7.90 -14.57 11.19
CA LYS A 49 8.75 -15.75 10.98
C LYS A 49 9.86 -15.88 12.02
N GLU A 50 10.45 -14.77 12.43
CA GLU A 50 11.48 -14.72 13.50
C GLU A 50 10.88 -14.89 14.91
N GLY A 51 9.54 -14.92 15.03
CA GLY A 51 8.83 -14.93 16.32
C GLY A 51 9.08 -13.68 17.16
N ALA A 52 9.56 -12.59 16.53
CA ALA A 52 9.94 -11.33 17.17
C ALA A 52 8.75 -10.36 17.32
N GLY A 53 7.66 -10.60 16.61
CA GLY A 53 6.40 -9.90 16.78
C GLY A 53 5.25 -10.64 16.09
N HIS A 54 4.05 -10.08 16.18
CA HIS A 54 2.89 -10.54 15.43
C HIS A 54 2.01 -9.37 14.99
N VAL A 55 1.36 -9.52 13.84
CA VAL A 55 0.44 -8.51 13.30
C VAL A 55 -0.82 -8.49 14.16
N VAL A 56 -1.13 -7.34 14.77
CA VAL A 56 -2.31 -7.18 15.63
C VAL A 56 -3.44 -6.41 14.95
N ALA A 57 -3.12 -5.57 13.96
CA ALA A 57 -4.12 -4.86 13.15
C ALA A 57 -3.53 -4.44 11.79
N SER A 58 -4.40 -4.24 10.80
CA SER A 58 -4.10 -3.46 9.61
C SER A 58 -4.74 -2.08 9.76
N LEU A 59 -3.92 -1.05 9.91
CA LEU A 59 -4.39 0.35 9.96
C LEU A 59 -5.09 0.76 8.66
N GLY A 60 -4.80 0.03 7.60
CA GLY A 60 -5.37 0.29 6.31
C GLY A 60 -6.78 -0.26 6.09
N VAL A 61 -7.17 -1.32 6.82
CA VAL A 61 -8.58 -1.76 6.86
C VAL A 61 -9.45 -0.70 7.53
N ASP A 62 -8.94 -0.09 8.60
CA ASP A 62 -9.71 0.87 9.41
C ASP A 62 -9.79 2.28 8.81
N SER A 63 -8.85 2.65 7.94
CA SER A 63 -8.80 4.00 7.33
C SER A 63 -9.60 4.14 6.03
N GLY A 64 -10.14 3.05 5.48
CA GLY A 64 -10.81 3.05 4.18
C GLY A 64 -9.86 3.17 2.98
N TYR A 65 -10.42 3.45 1.80
CA TYR A 65 -9.63 3.49 0.55
C TYR A 65 -8.85 4.80 0.41
N VAL A 66 -7.71 4.88 1.08
CA VAL A 66 -6.69 5.92 0.82
C VAL A 66 -5.87 5.54 -0.43
N PRO A 67 -5.71 6.43 -1.42
CA PRO A 67 -4.94 6.18 -2.64
C PRO A 67 -3.44 6.11 -2.31
N TYR A 68 -2.86 4.90 -2.28
CA TYR A 68 -1.46 4.72 -1.92
C TYR A 68 -0.51 4.90 -3.10
N THR A 69 -0.85 4.28 -4.23
CA THR A 69 -0.11 4.38 -5.48
C THR A 69 -0.93 5.18 -6.47
N SER A 70 -0.35 6.24 -7.00
CA SER A 70 -0.90 7.02 -8.11
C SER A 70 0.16 7.19 -9.18
N PHE A 71 -0.26 7.23 -10.44
CA PHE A 71 0.60 7.55 -11.57
C PHE A 71 0.27 8.97 -12.02
N SER A 72 1.31 9.77 -12.23
CA SER A 72 1.17 11.16 -12.64
C SER A 72 1.99 11.41 -13.91
N ALA A 73 1.44 12.22 -14.81
CA ALA A 73 2.12 12.69 -16.01
C ALA A 73 1.89 14.19 -16.19
N LYS A 74 2.77 14.85 -16.94
CA LYS A 74 2.57 16.26 -17.30
C LYS A 74 1.30 16.38 -18.16
N THR A 75 0.49 17.39 -17.89
CA THR A 75 -0.70 17.71 -18.70
C THR A 75 -0.36 17.87 -20.19
N SER A 76 0.80 18.45 -20.52
CA SER A 76 1.27 18.55 -21.91
C SER A 76 1.49 17.17 -22.54
N TYR A 77 2.12 16.26 -21.82
CA TYR A 77 2.39 14.90 -22.31
C TYR A 77 1.09 14.12 -22.54
N MET A 78 0.11 14.24 -21.63
CA MET A 78 -1.19 13.57 -21.80
C MET A 78 -1.95 14.08 -23.03
N LYS A 79 -1.84 15.39 -23.33
CA LYS A 79 -2.44 16.01 -24.52
C LYS A 79 -1.75 15.59 -25.81
N ASP A 80 -0.42 15.49 -25.78
CA ASP A 80 0.38 15.17 -26.96
C ASP A 80 0.41 13.65 -27.27
N HIS A 81 0.17 12.81 -26.26
CA HIS A 81 0.25 11.34 -26.35
C HIS A 81 -0.94 10.62 -25.69
N PRO A 82 -2.21 10.97 -26.02
CA PRO A 82 -3.38 10.38 -25.36
C PRO A 82 -3.48 8.87 -25.58
N GLU A 83 -3.01 8.35 -26.70
CA GLU A 83 -2.98 6.91 -27.02
C GLU A 83 -2.00 6.13 -26.14
N VAL A 84 -0.87 6.74 -25.76
CA VAL A 84 0.12 6.12 -24.86
C VAL A 84 -0.45 6.03 -23.45
N ILE A 85 -1.04 7.13 -22.96
CA ILE A 85 -1.70 7.16 -21.65
C ILE A 85 -2.84 6.13 -21.58
N GLN A 86 -3.67 6.06 -22.62
CA GLN A 86 -4.74 5.06 -22.66
C GLN A 86 -4.18 3.63 -22.69
N SER A 87 -3.16 3.36 -23.49
CA SER A 87 -2.58 2.02 -23.60
C SER A 87 -1.93 1.57 -22.29
N PHE A 88 -1.24 2.48 -21.61
CA PHE A 88 -0.68 2.26 -20.27
C PHE A 88 -1.78 1.95 -19.26
N THR A 89 -2.84 2.76 -19.23
CA THR A 89 -3.99 2.58 -18.32
C THR A 89 -4.69 1.24 -18.58
N ASN A 90 -4.87 0.86 -19.85
CA ASN A 90 -5.43 -0.44 -20.22
C ASN A 90 -4.56 -1.62 -19.76
N ALA A 91 -3.24 -1.50 -19.86
CA ALA A 91 -2.32 -2.53 -19.41
C ALA A 91 -2.38 -2.73 -17.89
N LEU A 92 -2.45 -1.62 -17.14
CA LEU A 92 -2.65 -1.67 -15.69
C LEU A 92 -4.00 -2.33 -15.33
N GLN A 93 -5.10 -1.95 -16.00
CA GLN A 93 -6.42 -2.52 -15.70
C GLN A 93 -6.44 -4.03 -15.94
N LYS A 94 -5.83 -4.50 -17.04
CA LYS A 94 -5.66 -5.94 -17.29
C LYS A 94 -4.88 -6.65 -16.19
N GLY A 95 -3.88 -5.99 -15.61
CA GLY A 95 -3.16 -6.50 -14.44
C GLY A 95 -4.07 -6.60 -13.21
N MET A 96 -4.90 -5.59 -12.96
CA MET A 96 -5.89 -5.62 -11.88
C MET A 96 -6.93 -6.72 -12.08
N ASP A 97 -7.43 -6.89 -13.31
CA ASP A 97 -8.37 -7.93 -13.68
C ASP A 97 -7.76 -9.33 -13.48
N TYR A 98 -6.48 -9.49 -13.84
CA TYR A 98 -5.73 -10.73 -13.58
C TYR A 98 -5.68 -11.02 -12.08
N VAL A 99 -5.25 -10.07 -11.27
CA VAL A 99 -5.20 -10.21 -9.80
C VAL A 99 -6.57 -10.56 -9.21
N ALA A 100 -7.64 -9.94 -9.71
CA ALA A 100 -8.99 -10.21 -9.23
C ALA A 100 -9.53 -11.60 -9.60
N ALA A 101 -9.01 -12.21 -10.68
CA ALA A 101 -9.50 -13.48 -11.22
C ALA A 101 -8.65 -14.70 -10.84
N HIS A 102 -7.51 -14.51 -10.17
CA HIS A 102 -6.54 -15.58 -9.89
C HIS A 102 -6.30 -15.76 -8.38
N THR A 103 -5.70 -16.90 -8.01
CA THR A 103 -5.36 -17.20 -6.62
C THR A 103 -4.04 -16.53 -6.20
N PRO A 104 -3.78 -16.39 -4.88
CA PRO A 104 -2.50 -15.87 -4.38
C PRO A 104 -1.26 -16.60 -4.93
N GLU A 105 -1.35 -17.93 -5.08
CA GLU A 105 -0.26 -18.76 -5.61
C GLU A 105 0.02 -18.45 -7.08
N GLU A 106 -1.04 -18.30 -7.90
CA GLU A 106 -0.93 -17.94 -9.31
C GLU A 106 -0.33 -16.54 -9.49
N ILE A 107 -0.80 -15.57 -8.69
CA ILE A 107 -0.28 -14.21 -8.69
C ILE A 107 1.20 -14.20 -8.27
N ALA A 108 1.56 -14.90 -7.18
CA ALA A 108 2.93 -14.99 -6.70
C ALA A 108 3.87 -15.60 -7.75
N ALA A 109 3.42 -16.65 -8.46
CA ALA A 109 4.20 -17.27 -9.53
C ALA A 109 4.49 -16.31 -10.69
N VAL A 110 3.53 -15.47 -11.08
CA VAL A 110 3.70 -14.48 -12.16
C VAL A 110 4.73 -13.41 -11.81
N ILE A 111 4.72 -12.92 -10.57
CA ILE A 111 5.59 -11.82 -10.15
C ILE A 111 6.94 -12.29 -9.60
N ALA A 112 7.10 -13.58 -9.29
CA ALA A 112 8.34 -14.15 -8.73
C ALA A 112 9.64 -13.71 -9.43
N PRO A 113 9.72 -13.59 -10.77
CA PRO A 113 10.94 -13.10 -11.43
C PRO A 113 11.35 -11.67 -11.06
N GLN A 114 10.45 -10.87 -10.48
CA GLN A 114 10.75 -9.51 -9.99
C GLN A 114 11.25 -9.50 -8.53
N PHE A 115 11.17 -10.65 -7.83
CA PHE A 115 11.49 -10.80 -6.41
C PHE A 115 12.48 -11.95 -6.20
N GLU A 116 13.62 -11.92 -6.89
CA GLU A 116 14.62 -13.00 -6.88
C GLU A 116 15.14 -13.34 -5.46
N ASP A 117 15.15 -12.36 -4.56
CA ASP A 117 15.60 -12.51 -3.18
C ASP A 117 14.50 -13.00 -2.20
N THR A 118 13.29 -13.28 -2.70
CA THR A 118 12.14 -13.72 -1.88
C THR A 118 11.73 -15.13 -2.26
N ASP A 119 11.72 -16.06 -1.31
CA ASP A 119 11.26 -17.42 -1.57
C ASP A 119 9.75 -17.46 -1.87
N ALA A 120 9.35 -18.45 -2.66
CA ALA A 120 7.97 -18.58 -3.17
C ALA A 120 6.93 -18.66 -2.04
N ASP A 121 7.25 -19.32 -0.92
CA ASP A 121 6.33 -19.45 0.22
C ASP A 121 6.14 -18.10 0.91
N THR A 122 7.22 -17.33 1.10
CA THR A 122 7.15 -15.94 1.60
C THR A 122 6.33 -15.06 0.68
N LEU A 123 6.60 -15.10 -0.63
CA LEU A 123 5.89 -14.27 -1.61
C LEU A 123 4.40 -14.61 -1.63
N THR A 124 4.05 -15.88 -1.63
CA THR A 124 2.66 -16.36 -1.58
C THR A 124 1.96 -15.91 -0.29
N THR A 125 2.66 -15.98 0.85
CA THR A 125 2.13 -15.50 2.14
C THR A 125 1.79 -14.01 2.10
N ILE A 126 2.69 -13.19 1.54
CA ILE A 126 2.49 -11.74 1.38
C ILE A 126 1.31 -11.45 0.46
N ILE A 127 1.27 -12.09 -0.72
CA ILE A 127 0.19 -11.90 -1.68
C ILE A 127 -1.15 -12.34 -1.09
N LYS A 128 -1.19 -13.47 -0.38
CA LYS A 128 -2.40 -13.96 0.28
C LYS A 128 -2.91 -12.97 1.31
N ARG A 129 -2.02 -12.35 2.10
CA ARG A 129 -2.40 -11.32 3.08
C ARG A 129 -3.11 -10.15 2.38
N TYR A 130 -2.53 -9.65 1.30
CA TYR A 130 -3.14 -8.54 0.55
C TYR A 130 -4.45 -8.93 -0.14
N TYR A 131 -4.52 -10.16 -0.65
CA TYR A 131 -5.72 -10.73 -1.26
C TYR A 131 -6.87 -10.83 -0.26
N ASP A 132 -6.64 -11.46 0.89
CA ASP A 132 -7.63 -11.64 1.95
C ASP A 132 -8.13 -10.30 2.52
N GLN A 133 -7.29 -9.26 2.47
CA GLN A 133 -7.64 -7.91 2.91
C GLN A 133 -8.41 -7.11 1.87
N ASP A 134 -8.57 -7.60 0.63
CA ASP A 134 -9.12 -6.82 -0.48
C ASP A 134 -8.31 -5.52 -0.66
N THR A 135 -6.98 -5.64 -0.73
CA THR A 135 -6.07 -4.48 -0.81
C THR A 135 -6.15 -3.77 -2.16
N TRP A 136 -6.31 -4.55 -3.23
CA TRP A 136 -6.34 -4.07 -4.60
C TRP A 136 -7.77 -3.74 -5.04
N LYS A 137 -7.97 -2.51 -5.53
CA LYS A 137 -9.24 -2.14 -6.18
C LYS A 137 -9.47 -2.98 -7.43
N LYS A 138 -10.74 -3.15 -7.80
CA LYS A 138 -11.14 -3.81 -9.05
C LYS A 138 -11.01 -2.90 -10.26
N ASP A 139 -10.94 -1.59 -10.04
CA ASP A 139 -10.76 -0.58 -11.07
C ASP A 139 -9.65 0.40 -10.72
N LEU A 140 -9.16 1.09 -11.74
CA LEU A 140 -8.18 2.17 -11.61
C LEU A 140 -8.83 3.54 -11.35
N ILE A 141 -10.13 3.60 -11.06
CA ILE A 141 -10.83 4.87 -10.90
C ILE A 141 -10.47 5.44 -9.53
N PHE A 142 -9.67 6.50 -9.56
CA PHE A 142 -9.32 7.28 -8.39
C PHE A 142 -10.55 8.13 -8.02
N SER A 143 -11.36 7.70 -7.05
CA SER A 143 -12.58 8.42 -6.69
C SER A 143 -12.32 9.74 -5.94
N GLU A 144 -13.27 10.67 -6.07
CA GLU A 144 -13.28 11.93 -5.34
C GLU A 144 -13.34 11.74 -3.82
N ASP A 145 -14.06 10.71 -3.33
CA ASP A 145 -14.09 10.35 -1.91
C ASP A 145 -12.70 9.96 -1.39
N SER A 146 -11.97 9.14 -2.15
CA SER A 146 -10.59 8.74 -1.81
C SER A 146 -9.64 9.93 -1.80
N PHE A 147 -9.83 10.87 -2.72
CA PHE A 147 -9.06 12.11 -2.76
C PHE A 147 -9.40 13.04 -1.59
N THR A 148 -10.67 13.16 -1.25
CA THR A 148 -11.15 13.95 -0.10
C THR A 148 -10.57 13.40 1.20
N LEU A 149 -10.63 12.08 1.40
CA LEU A 149 -10.03 11.42 2.55
C LEU A 149 -8.51 11.66 2.65
N LEU A 150 -7.79 11.63 1.52
CA LEU A 150 -6.36 11.98 1.51
C LEU A 150 -6.14 13.43 1.99
N GLN A 151 -6.96 14.37 1.53
CA GLN A 151 -6.87 15.76 1.98
C GLN A 151 -7.20 15.91 3.47
N ASP A 152 -8.20 15.20 3.98
CA ASP A 152 -8.55 15.19 5.40
C ASP A 152 -7.37 14.71 6.26
N ILE A 153 -6.69 13.64 5.83
CA ILE A 153 -5.49 13.12 6.51
C ILE A 153 -4.39 14.18 6.53
N LEU A 154 -4.05 14.77 5.39
CA LEU A 154 -2.97 15.76 5.30
C LEU A 154 -3.30 17.05 6.06
N GLU A 155 -4.55 17.48 6.05
CA GLU A 155 -5.03 18.64 6.82
C GLU A 155 -4.96 18.36 8.33
N SER A 156 -5.42 17.19 8.77
CA SER A 156 -5.36 16.80 10.20
C SER A 156 -3.93 16.67 10.73
N ALA A 157 -2.98 16.31 9.85
CA ALA A 157 -1.56 16.24 10.16
C ALA A 157 -0.87 17.62 10.14
N GLY A 158 -1.54 18.67 9.65
CA GLY A 158 -0.94 20.00 9.45
C GLY A 158 -0.02 20.11 8.23
N GLU A 159 -0.06 19.13 7.33
CA GLU A 159 0.79 19.05 6.12
C GLU A 159 0.12 19.69 4.89
N LEU A 160 -1.18 19.97 4.95
CA LEU A 160 -1.94 20.63 3.88
C LEU A 160 -2.30 22.06 4.28
N SER A 161 -1.70 23.03 3.60
CA SER A 161 -1.98 24.46 3.84
C SER A 161 -3.33 24.91 3.25
N SER A 162 -3.79 24.25 2.19
CA SER A 162 -5.07 24.52 1.53
C SER A 162 -5.50 23.32 0.69
N ARG A 163 -6.80 23.05 0.65
CA ARG A 163 -7.38 22.01 -0.19
C ARG A 163 -7.31 22.37 -1.68
N VAL A 164 -7.18 21.35 -2.53
CA VAL A 164 -7.18 21.44 -3.98
C VAL A 164 -8.46 20.79 -4.53
N PRO A 165 -9.10 21.37 -5.56
CA PRO A 165 -10.22 20.73 -6.24
C PRO A 165 -9.80 19.41 -6.90
N TYR A 166 -10.63 18.38 -6.77
CA TYR A 166 -10.36 17.04 -7.31
C TYR A 166 -10.08 17.06 -8.83
N GLY A 167 -10.94 17.74 -9.60
CA GLY A 167 -10.83 17.82 -11.05
C GLY A 167 -9.61 18.59 -11.58
N ASP A 168 -8.89 19.32 -10.72
CA ASP A 168 -7.65 20.00 -11.12
C ASP A 168 -6.45 19.04 -11.19
N LEU A 169 -6.51 17.94 -10.43
CA LEU A 169 -5.41 16.98 -10.30
C LEU A 169 -5.73 15.59 -10.85
N VAL A 170 -7.01 15.22 -10.92
CA VAL A 170 -7.42 13.87 -11.29
C VAL A 170 -8.24 13.87 -12.59
N ASP A 171 -7.77 13.10 -13.56
CA ASP A 171 -8.48 12.80 -14.81
C ASP A 171 -8.83 11.30 -14.84
N THR A 172 -10.12 10.97 -14.72
CA THR A 172 -10.60 9.58 -14.72
C THR A 172 -10.94 9.06 -16.10
N ALA A 173 -10.92 9.88 -17.15
CA ALA A 173 -11.45 9.48 -18.46
C ALA A 173 -10.74 8.23 -19.02
N TYR A 174 -9.43 8.13 -18.83
CA TYR A 174 -8.64 6.96 -19.25
C TYR A 174 -8.96 5.71 -18.45
N ALA A 175 -9.13 5.85 -17.12
CA ALA A 175 -9.45 4.75 -16.22
C ALA A 175 -10.88 4.23 -16.44
N GLU A 176 -11.85 5.13 -16.61
CA GLU A 176 -13.24 4.79 -16.95
C GLU A 176 -13.36 4.07 -18.29
N LYS A 177 -12.50 4.41 -19.26
CA LYS A 177 -12.46 3.71 -20.54
C LYS A 177 -11.79 2.35 -20.43
N ALA A 178 -10.78 2.20 -19.57
CA ALA A 178 -10.08 0.93 -19.35
C ALA A 178 -10.95 -0.08 -18.58
N ALA A 179 -11.80 0.38 -17.66
CA ALA A 179 -12.67 -0.45 -16.82
C ALA A 179 -13.91 -1.03 -17.54
N LYS A 180 -14.08 -0.78 -18.84
CA LYS A 180 -15.19 -1.27 -19.67
C LYS A 180 -14.79 -2.52 -20.44
#